data_AF-A0AB35XH48-F1
#
_entry.id   AF-A0AB35XH48-F1
#
_cell.length_a   1.000
_cell.length_b   1.000
_cell.length_c   1.000
_cell.angle_alpha   90.00
_cell.angle_beta   90.00
_cell.angle_gamma   90.00
#
_symmetry.space_group_name_H-M   'P 1'
#
loop_
_entity.id
_entity.type
_entity.pdbx_description
1 polymer ?
#
loop_
_entity_poly.entity_id
_entity_poly.type
_entity_poly.pdbx_seq_one_letter_code
_entity_poly.pdbx_strand_id
1 'polypeptide(L)'
;MNPTLGAHMTTYQYLIIGGGMAADSAAHGIREIDKDGSIAILSADVDSPYPRPALSKKLWTDPEFTWGKTDLSTAADTGAELAAALVQQGCEVSLVTPDPVLGSSQFPAQIASEYQKLFADAGVHLVTGHRVSSVRKYENAEVTLDDGIILEADDVVAGLGATPVTNLAEDAGLTVDNGVVVDEYLRTDDPAIWAAGDIANYPDPVLGRTRVEHVDNATMMGKAAGRSMAGSDAPYTHTPMMYSQVFGVRWEAVGALDSSLETTAVEVGDGQVVYYLKDGKPVGVLLRNLPGRTDEAVKVLADPPEDLSDAIN
;
A
#
# COMPACT_ATOMS: atom_id res chain seq x y z
N MET A 1 24.71 -16.36 43.99
CA MET A 1 23.33 -15.84 44.09
C MET A 1 23.18 -14.79 42.99
N ASN A 2 22.47 -15.13 41.91
CA ASN A 2 22.03 -14.13 40.94
C ASN A 2 20.94 -13.30 41.62
N PRO A 3 21.04 -11.97 41.69
CA PRO A 3 19.90 -11.17 42.09
C PRO A 3 18.87 -11.31 40.97
N THR A 4 17.76 -11.99 41.26
CA THR A 4 16.51 -11.83 40.51
C THR A 4 16.17 -10.35 40.54
N LEU A 5 16.48 -9.62 39.47
CA LEU A 5 15.77 -8.39 39.16
C LEU A 5 14.30 -8.78 39.14
N GLY A 6 13.54 -8.37 40.16
CA GLY A 6 12.09 -8.39 40.07
C GLY A 6 11.72 -7.52 38.88
N ALA A 7 11.29 -8.12 37.78
CA ALA A 7 10.75 -7.37 36.67
C ALA A 7 9.56 -6.59 37.21
N HIS A 8 9.67 -5.27 37.28
CA HIS A 8 8.52 -4.42 37.53
C HIS A 8 7.56 -4.63 36.35
N MET A 9 6.46 -5.36 36.57
CA MET A 9 5.42 -5.51 35.55
C MET A 9 4.70 -4.17 35.42
N THR A 10 4.98 -3.47 34.33
CA THR A 10 4.20 -2.32 33.90
C THR A 10 2.97 -2.83 33.16
N THR A 11 1.78 -2.44 33.60
CA THR A 11 0.50 -2.82 32.98
C THR A 11 -0.03 -1.70 32.10
N TYR A 12 -0.41 -2.02 30.87
CA TYR A 12 -1.07 -1.12 29.94
C TYR A 12 -2.47 -1.65 29.63
N GLN A 13 -3.45 -0.75 29.47
CA GLN A 13 -4.79 -1.13 29.05
C GLN A 13 -4.82 -1.54 27.58
N TYR A 14 -4.03 -0.85 26.74
CA TYR A 14 -3.91 -1.15 25.32
C TYR A 14 -2.44 -1.38 24.97
N LEU A 15 -2.19 -2.47 24.25
CA LEU A 15 -0.87 -2.79 23.71
C LEU A 15 -0.98 -2.89 22.18
N ILE A 16 -0.16 -2.12 21.48
CA ILE A 16 -0.07 -2.12 20.01
C ILE A 16 1.31 -2.65 19.62
N ILE A 17 1.35 -3.63 18.73
CA ILE A 17 2.59 -4.23 18.23
C ILE A 17 2.80 -3.80 16.78
N GLY A 18 3.91 -3.11 16.53
CA GLY A 18 4.22 -2.41 15.29
C GLY A 18 4.12 -0.88 15.46
N GLY A 19 5.07 -0.15 14.88
CA GLY A 19 5.14 1.33 14.96
C GLY A 19 4.83 2.04 13.64
N GLY A 20 3.94 1.49 12.81
CA GLY A 20 3.59 2.05 11.50
C GLY A 20 2.36 2.98 11.52
N MET A 21 1.87 3.36 10.33
CA MET A 21 0.69 4.23 10.19
C MET A 21 -0.59 3.66 10.80
N ALA A 22 -0.77 2.33 10.74
CA ALA A 22 -1.91 1.68 11.38
C ALA A 22 -1.85 1.78 12.92
N ALA A 23 -0.65 1.70 13.51
CA ALA A 23 -0.45 1.82 14.95
C ALA A 23 -0.71 3.26 15.45
N ASP A 24 -0.21 4.25 14.71
CA ASP A 24 -0.53 5.66 14.96
C ASP A 24 -2.05 5.90 14.89
N SER A 25 -2.70 5.40 13.83
CA SER A 25 -4.14 5.56 13.65
C SER A 25 -4.95 4.82 14.73
N ALA A 26 -4.50 3.64 15.17
CA ALA A 26 -5.13 2.90 16.27
C ALA A 26 -5.04 3.65 17.60
N ALA A 27 -3.89 4.25 17.92
CA ALA A 27 -3.76 5.08 19.12
C ALA A 27 -4.74 6.28 19.09
N HIS A 28 -4.90 6.94 17.94
CA HIS A 28 -5.90 7.99 17.75
C HIS A 28 -7.34 7.46 17.88
N GLY A 29 -7.63 6.31 17.29
CA GLY A 29 -8.93 5.64 17.39
C GLY A 29 -9.32 5.30 18.83
N ILE A 30 -8.39 4.75 19.62
CA ILE A 30 -8.57 4.51 21.06
C ILE A 30 -8.92 5.83 21.76
N ARG A 31 -8.14 6.89 21.50
CA ARG A 31 -8.33 8.20 22.14
C ARG A 31 -9.64 8.89 21.79
N GLU A 32 -10.36 8.47 20.75
CA GLU A 32 -11.70 8.99 20.48
C GLU A 32 -12.75 8.44 21.45
N ILE A 33 -12.53 7.23 21.98
CA ILE A 33 -13.45 6.54 22.88
C ILE A 33 -12.97 6.61 24.35
N ASP A 34 -11.69 6.33 24.58
CA ASP A 34 -11.05 6.32 25.89
C ASP A 34 -9.92 7.37 25.97
N LYS A 35 -10.20 8.44 26.71
CA LYS A 35 -9.28 9.58 26.89
C LYS A 35 -8.13 9.29 27.85
N ASP A 36 -8.30 8.33 28.76
CA ASP A 36 -7.44 8.18 29.94
C ASP A 36 -6.69 6.84 29.99
N GLY A 37 -7.15 5.81 29.28
CA GLY A 37 -6.53 4.48 29.30
C GLY A 37 -5.07 4.49 28.82
N SER A 38 -4.23 3.68 29.46
CA SER A 38 -2.80 3.62 29.15
C SER A 38 -2.54 2.83 27.87
N ILE A 39 -1.76 3.41 26.94
CA ILE A 39 -1.39 2.81 25.65
C ILE A 39 0.12 2.58 25.63
N ALA A 40 0.53 1.38 25.24
CA ALA A 40 1.91 1.06 24.88
C ALA A 40 1.99 0.69 23.39
N ILE A 41 2.99 1.24 22.69
CA ILE A 41 3.33 0.84 21.32
C ILE A 41 4.72 0.20 21.37
N LEU A 42 4.82 -1.04 20.89
CA LEU A 42 6.09 -1.75 20.76
C LEU A 42 6.50 -1.73 19.28
N SER A 43 7.63 -1.10 18.99
CA SER A 43 8.21 -1.04 17.65
C SER A 43 9.60 -1.65 17.65
N ALA A 44 9.93 -2.36 16.57
CA ALA A 44 11.31 -2.74 16.28
C ALA A 44 12.10 -1.59 15.65
N ASP A 45 11.40 -0.59 15.07
CA ASP A 45 12.01 0.62 14.52
C ASP A 45 12.45 1.52 15.69
N VAL A 46 13.63 2.13 15.56
CA VAL A 46 14.15 3.10 16.55
C VAL A 46 13.44 4.46 16.48
N ASP A 47 12.77 4.71 15.36
CA ASP A 47 12.04 5.94 15.07
C ASP A 47 10.56 5.82 15.46
N SER A 48 9.96 6.96 15.81
CA SER A 48 8.50 7.09 15.98
C SER A 48 7.75 6.81 14.67
N PRO A 49 6.43 6.48 14.69
CA PRO A 49 5.67 6.25 13.46
C PRO A 49 5.78 7.39 12.43
N TYR A 50 6.02 7.02 11.17
CA TYR A 50 6.27 7.95 10.06
C TYR A 50 5.57 7.49 8.77
N PRO A 51 5.34 8.37 7.78
CA PRO A 51 4.67 7.99 6.55
C PRO A 51 5.67 7.23 5.67
N ARG A 52 5.61 5.90 5.71
CA ARG A 52 6.41 5.02 4.83
C ARG A 52 6.35 5.40 3.35
N PRO A 53 5.23 5.92 2.82
CA PRO A 53 5.23 6.48 1.48
C PRO A 53 6.37 7.46 1.25
N ALA A 54 6.68 8.39 2.18
CA ALA A 54 7.66 9.45 1.99
C ALA A 54 9.10 8.96 1.72
N LEU A 55 9.43 7.75 2.17
CA LEU A 55 10.76 7.13 2.01
C LEU A 55 11.21 7.00 0.56
N SER A 56 10.25 6.86 -0.36
CA SER A 56 10.52 6.69 -1.79
C SER A 56 10.14 7.93 -2.61
N LYS A 57 9.95 9.09 -1.96
CA LYS A 57 9.21 10.24 -2.52
C LYS A 57 9.89 11.57 -2.20
N LYS A 58 9.21 12.43 -1.44
CA LYS A 58 9.61 13.80 -1.12
C LYS A 58 10.99 13.94 -0.52
N LEU A 59 11.44 12.95 0.26
CA LEU A 59 12.82 12.94 0.74
C LEU A 59 13.85 13.01 -0.40
N TRP A 60 13.44 12.61 -1.60
CA TRP A 60 14.22 12.61 -2.84
C TRP A 60 13.74 13.61 -3.89
N THR A 61 12.56 14.22 -3.78
CA THR A 61 12.01 15.10 -4.84
C THR A 61 11.75 16.53 -4.38
N ASP A 62 11.70 16.77 -3.07
CA ASP A 62 11.43 18.08 -2.49
C ASP A 62 12.61 18.49 -1.59
N PRO A 63 13.46 19.44 -2.03
CA PRO A 63 14.60 19.93 -1.25
C PRO A 63 14.22 20.54 0.10
N GLU A 64 12.96 20.96 0.27
CA GLU A 64 12.46 21.51 1.53
C GLU A 64 11.89 20.42 2.46
N PHE A 65 11.65 19.19 1.98
CA PHE A 65 11.14 18.08 2.78
C PHE A 65 12.29 17.25 3.39
N THR A 66 12.68 17.59 4.61
CA THR A 66 13.79 16.93 5.33
C THR A 66 13.31 15.89 6.35
N TRP A 67 14.22 15.05 6.86
CA TRP A 67 13.95 14.08 7.94
C TRP A 67 13.33 14.71 9.19
N GLY A 68 13.57 16.00 9.47
CA GLY A 68 12.91 16.70 10.58
C GLY A 68 11.40 16.94 10.37
N LYS A 69 10.89 16.68 9.17
CA LYS A 69 9.48 16.83 8.77
C LYS A 69 8.78 15.47 8.56
N THR A 70 9.40 14.35 8.94
CA THR A 70 8.77 13.02 8.88
C THR A 70 7.85 12.73 10.08
N ASP A 71 7.80 13.63 11.06
CA ASP A 71 6.81 13.65 12.15
C ASP A 71 5.41 13.99 11.60
N LEU A 72 4.40 13.18 11.91
CA LEU A 72 3.14 13.04 11.16
C LEU A 72 2.11 14.17 11.36
N SER A 73 2.53 15.44 11.42
CA SER A 73 1.64 16.60 11.23
C SER A 73 0.98 16.57 9.85
N THR A 74 -0.16 15.88 9.76
CA THR A 74 -0.81 15.20 8.61
C THR A 74 -1.20 16.05 7.39
N ALA A 75 -1.00 17.38 7.38
CA ALA A 75 -1.95 18.26 6.69
C ALA A 75 -1.63 18.75 5.25
N ALA A 76 -0.66 18.23 4.47
CA ALA A 76 -0.40 18.86 3.15
C ALA A 76 -0.19 17.97 1.92
N ASP A 77 0.57 16.87 1.96
CA ASP A 77 1.33 16.57 0.73
C ASP A 77 1.56 15.06 0.52
N THR A 78 0.99 14.49 -0.54
CA THR A 78 0.94 13.05 -0.84
C THR A 78 1.44 12.77 -2.27
N GLY A 79 2.39 11.84 -2.54
CA GLY A 79 2.64 11.38 -3.94
C GLY A 79 4.02 10.73 -4.25
N ALA A 80 4.07 9.53 -4.86
CA ALA A 80 5.30 8.74 -5.13
C ALA A 80 5.64 8.36 -6.55
N GLU A 81 6.96 8.14 -6.77
CA GLU A 81 7.60 6.81 -6.99
C GLU A 81 9.15 6.84 -6.93
N LEU A 82 9.82 5.72 -6.60
CA LEU A 82 11.28 5.64 -6.34
C LEU A 82 12.15 5.86 -7.58
N ALA A 83 11.79 5.23 -8.70
CA ALA A 83 12.57 5.36 -9.95
C ALA A 83 12.43 6.76 -10.55
N ALA A 84 11.21 7.31 -10.54
CA ALA A 84 10.95 8.69 -10.94
C ALA A 84 11.74 9.69 -10.09
N ALA A 85 11.84 9.45 -8.78
CA ALA A 85 12.58 10.31 -7.86
C ALA A 85 14.11 10.25 -8.03
N LEU A 86 14.69 9.07 -8.21
CA LEU A 86 16.15 8.91 -8.40
C LEU A 86 16.63 9.57 -9.69
N VAL A 87 15.86 9.44 -10.78
CA VAL A 87 16.13 10.16 -12.03
C VAL A 87 16.13 11.68 -11.83
N GLN A 88 15.19 12.21 -11.05
CA GLN A 88 15.12 13.66 -10.75
C GLN A 88 16.31 14.16 -9.93
N GLN A 89 17.07 13.27 -9.28
CA GLN A 89 18.31 13.58 -8.55
C GLN A 89 19.57 13.43 -9.40
N GLY A 90 19.43 13.22 -10.71
CA GLY A 90 20.55 13.14 -11.65
C GLY A 90 21.24 11.78 -11.69
N CYS A 91 20.63 10.73 -11.11
CA CYS A 91 21.11 9.36 -11.23
C CYS A 91 20.77 8.77 -12.60
N GLU A 92 21.67 7.98 -13.17
CA GLU A 92 21.32 7.07 -14.26
C GLU A 92 20.57 5.87 -13.68
N VAL A 93 19.35 5.60 -14.18
CA VAL A 93 18.47 4.57 -13.62
C VAL A 93 18.13 3.55 -14.69
N SER A 94 18.43 2.28 -14.41
CA SER A 94 17.88 1.14 -15.14
C SER A 94 16.77 0.48 -14.32
N LEU A 95 15.60 0.24 -14.92
CA LEU A 95 14.49 -0.49 -14.31
C LEU A 95 14.29 -1.82 -15.03
N VAL A 96 14.51 -2.92 -14.29
CA VAL A 96 14.29 -4.29 -14.77
C VAL A 96 12.92 -4.77 -14.30
N THR A 97 12.10 -5.30 -15.21
CA THR A 97 10.76 -5.82 -14.89
C THR A 97 10.41 -7.05 -15.72
N PRO A 98 9.71 -8.06 -15.16
CA PRO A 98 9.25 -9.22 -15.91
C PRO A 98 8.14 -8.88 -16.91
N ASP A 99 7.46 -7.75 -16.73
CA ASP A 99 6.41 -7.32 -17.66
C ASP A 99 7.03 -6.99 -19.03
N PRO A 100 6.47 -7.45 -20.16
CA PRO A 100 6.99 -7.14 -21.50
C PRO A 100 6.84 -5.64 -21.83
N VAL A 101 5.81 -5.00 -21.29
CA VAL A 101 5.61 -3.54 -21.28
C VAL A 101 5.39 -3.13 -19.83
N LEU A 102 6.08 -2.11 -19.32
CA LEU A 102 5.97 -1.71 -17.91
C LEU A 102 4.51 -1.47 -17.49
N GLY A 103 4.05 -2.19 -16.46
CA GLY A 103 2.67 -2.09 -15.95
C GLY A 103 1.64 -2.90 -16.74
N SER A 104 2.04 -3.65 -17.77
CA SER A 104 1.13 -4.46 -18.60
C SER A 104 0.45 -5.61 -17.87
N SER A 105 0.91 -6.00 -16.68
CA SER A 105 0.18 -6.91 -15.79
C SER A 105 -1.05 -6.26 -15.12
N GLN A 106 -1.04 -4.94 -14.97
CA GLN A 106 -2.08 -4.20 -14.26
C GLN A 106 -2.96 -3.38 -15.21
N PHE A 107 -2.37 -2.79 -16.25
CA PHE A 107 -3.03 -1.84 -17.13
C PHE A 107 -3.36 -2.43 -18.50
N PRO A 108 -4.47 -1.99 -19.15
CA PRO A 108 -4.73 -2.27 -20.55
C PRO A 108 -3.56 -1.82 -21.45
N ALA A 109 -3.39 -2.48 -22.60
CA ALA A 109 -2.22 -2.30 -23.47
C ALA A 109 -1.91 -0.84 -23.84
N GLN A 110 -2.95 -0.03 -24.10
CA GLN A 110 -2.77 1.40 -24.40
C GLN A 110 -2.20 2.15 -23.19
N ILE A 111 -2.83 2.00 -22.01
CA ILE A 111 -2.40 2.67 -20.77
C ILE A 111 -1.01 2.19 -20.35
N ALA A 112 -0.72 0.90 -20.46
CA ALA A 112 0.61 0.36 -20.17
C ALA A 112 1.68 0.98 -21.09
N SER A 113 1.38 1.16 -22.38
CA SER A 113 2.30 1.79 -23.33
C SER A 113 2.55 3.26 -22.98
N GLU A 114 1.51 3.99 -22.61
CA GLU A 114 1.62 5.39 -22.16
C GLU A 114 2.38 5.50 -20.84
N TYR A 115 2.10 4.60 -19.88
CA TYR A 115 2.78 4.52 -18.60
C TYR A 115 4.28 4.27 -18.78
N GLN A 116 4.64 3.27 -19.59
CA GLN A 116 6.03 2.98 -19.94
C GLN A 116 6.72 4.19 -20.58
N LYS A 117 6.03 4.89 -21.49
CA LYS A 117 6.57 6.07 -22.15
C LYS A 117 6.92 7.17 -21.15
N LEU A 118 6.16 7.34 -20.06
CA LEU A 118 6.49 8.33 -19.03
C LEU A 118 7.89 8.07 -18.42
N PHE A 119 8.24 6.81 -18.14
CA PHE A 119 9.56 6.44 -17.62
C PHE A 119 10.66 6.63 -18.66
N ALA A 120 10.41 6.20 -19.90
CA ALA A 120 11.37 6.35 -20.98
C ALA A 120 11.67 7.83 -21.29
N ASP A 121 10.64 8.68 -21.34
CA ASP A 121 10.78 10.12 -21.56
C ASP A 121 11.51 10.83 -20.41
N ALA A 122 11.40 10.30 -19.19
CA ALA A 122 12.18 10.76 -18.05
C ALA A 122 13.64 10.32 -18.10
N GLY A 123 14.04 9.46 -19.05
CA GLY A 123 15.42 8.98 -19.17
C GLY A 123 15.72 7.70 -18.39
N VAL A 124 14.71 6.97 -17.93
CA VAL A 124 14.90 5.64 -17.34
C VAL A 124 15.23 4.65 -18.45
N HIS A 125 16.33 3.90 -18.30
CA HIS A 125 16.64 2.77 -19.15
C HIS A 125 15.79 1.57 -18.76
N LEU A 126 14.82 1.21 -19.60
CA LEU A 126 13.86 0.13 -19.32
C LEU A 126 14.36 -1.20 -19.87
N VAL A 127 14.48 -2.20 -19.00
CA VAL A 127 14.81 -3.59 -19.34
C VAL A 127 13.58 -4.45 -19.05
N THR A 128 12.68 -4.53 -20.02
CA THR A 128 11.37 -5.20 -19.89
C THR A 128 11.40 -6.65 -20.35
N GLY A 129 10.48 -7.47 -19.85
CA GLY A 129 10.36 -8.90 -20.20
C GLY A 129 11.43 -9.80 -19.57
N HIS A 130 12.19 -9.29 -18.60
CA HIS A 130 13.33 -9.99 -17.99
C HIS A 130 13.20 -10.07 -16.48
N ARG A 131 13.62 -11.20 -15.91
CA ARG A 131 13.78 -11.38 -14.47
C ARG A 131 15.25 -11.28 -14.07
N VAL A 132 15.50 -10.69 -12.90
CA VAL A 132 16.81 -10.81 -12.25
C VAL A 132 16.97 -12.22 -11.70
N SER A 133 18.02 -12.93 -12.13
CA SER A 133 18.34 -14.29 -11.70
C SER A 133 19.35 -14.34 -10.56
N SER A 134 20.30 -13.39 -10.51
CA SER A 134 21.22 -13.24 -9.38
C SER A 134 21.81 -11.83 -9.29
N VAL A 135 22.20 -11.42 -8.08
CA VAL A 135 22.98 -10.20 -7.84
C VAL A 135 24.24 -10.57 -7.08
N ARG A 136 25.40 -10.10 -7.55
CA ARG A 136 26.68 -10.27 -6.88
C ARG A 136 27.30 -8.90 -6.63
N LYS A 137 27.82 -8.67 -5.43
CA LYS A 137 28.54 -7.43 -5.11
C LYS A 137 30.03 -7.70 -5.06
N TYR A 138 30.79 -7.00 -5.89
CA TYR A 138 32.25 -6.91 -5.82
C TYR A 138 32.63 -5.47 -5.42
N GLU A 139 33.26 -4.72 -6.33
CA GLU A 139 33.42 -3.25 -6.22
C GLU A 139 32.11 -2.54 -6.62
N ASN A 140 31.55 -2.92 -7.78
CA ASN A 140 30.20 -2.59 -8.23
C ASN A 140 29.27 -3.82 -8.09
N ALA A 141 27.96 -3.61 -8.20
CA ALA A 141 26.98 -4.69 -8.26
C ALA A 141 26.84 -5.22 -9.70
N GLU A 142 26.95 -6.54 -9.86
CA GLU A 142 26.63 -7.26 -11.09
C GLU A 142 25.25 -7.92 -10.94
N VAL A 143 24.32 -7.55 -11.83
CA VAL A 143 22.95 -8.07 -11.89
C VAL A 143 22.82 -8.97 -13.11
N THR A 144 22.70 -10.27 -12.90
CA THR A 144 22.47 -11.25 -13.98
C THR A 144 20.98 -11.40 -14.24
N LEU A 145 20.57 -11.33 -15.51
CA LEU A 145 19.19 -11.55 -15.95
C LEU A 145 18.95 -13.04 -16.28
N ASP A 146 17.71 -13.39 -16.58
CA ASP A 146 17.29 -14.76 -16.91
C ASP A 146 17.78 -15.25 -18.28
N ASP A 147 18.11 -14.34 -19.19
CA ASP A 147 18.68 -14.61 -20.50
C ASP A 147 20.23 -14.63 -20.51
N GLY A 148 20.85 -14.38 -19.36
CA GLY A 148 22.30 -14.35 -19.17
C GLY A 148 22.97 -12.99 -19.42
N ILE A 149 22.22 -11.93 -19.76
CA ILE A 149 22.73 -10.56 -19.77
C ILE A 149 23.18 -10.19 -18.35
N ILE A 150 24.28 -9.43 -18.24
CA ILE A 150 24.79 -8.90 -16.97
C ILE A 150 24.77 -7.38 -17.06
N LEU A 151 24.11 -6.74 -16.10
CA LEU A 151 24.11 -5.29 -15.90
C LEU A 151 25.08 -4.96 -14.76
N GLU A 152 25.90 -3.93 -14.93
CA GLU A 152 26.72 -3.37 -13.86
C GLU A 152 26.05 -2.11 -13.31
N ALA A 153 26.01 -1.96 -11.98
CA ALA A 153 25.46 -0.79 -11.31
C ALA A 153 26.25 -0.47 -10.02
N ASP A 154 26.35 0.81 -9.68
CA ASP A 154 26.96 1.23 -8.41
C ASP A 154 26.12 0.75 -7.21
N ASP A 155 24.79 0.81 -7.34
CA ASP A 155 23.82 0.38 -6.34
C ASP A 155 22.63 -0.37 -6.97
N VAL A 156 21.99 -1.24 -6.19
CA VAL A 156 20.80 -2.00 -6.61
C VAL A 156 19.71 -1.83 -5.58
N VAL A 157 18.51 -1.44 -6.04
CA VAL A 157 17.31 -1.38 -5.19
C VAL A 157 16.30 -2.44 -5.63
N ALA A 158 15.85 -3.27 -4.69
CA ALA A 158 14.86 -4.30 -4.93
C ALA A 158 13.48 -3.88 -4.40
N GLY A 159 12.53 -3.64 -5.30
CA GLY A 159 11.11 -3.41 -4.99
C GLY A 159 10.26 -4.56 -5.52
N LEU A 160 10.30 -5.72 -4.85
CA LEU A 160 9.72 -6.98 -5.35
C LEU A 160 8.38 -7.34 -4.70
N GLY A 161 7.71 -6.37 -4.10
CA GLY A 161 6.53 -6.58 -3.24
C GLY A 161 6.92 -6.82 -1.77
N ALA A 162 5.91 -6.94 -0.91
CA ALA A 162 6.06 -7.25 0.50
C ALA A 162 5.36 -8.58 0.85
N THR A 163 5.75 -9.17 1.98
CA THR A 163 5.05 -10.31 2.58
C THR A 163 4.65 -9.90 3.99
N PRO A 164 3.40 -10.13 4.42
CA PRO A 164 2.97 -9.79 5.76
C PRO A 164 3.80 -10.56 6.80
N VAL A 165 4.21 -9.87 7.86
CA VAL A 165 4.99 -10.48 8.95
C VAL A 165 4.03 -11.11 9.96
N THR A 166 3.68 -12.38 9.77
CA THR A 166 2.62 -13.08 10.52
C THR A 166 3.12 -14.01 11.63
N ASN A 167 4.43 -14.26 11.73
CA ASN A 167 5.00 -15.24 12.66
C ASN A 167 4.51 -15.10 14.11
N LEU A 168 4.37 -13.88 14.63
CA LEU A 168 3.87 -13.65 16.00
C LEU A 168 2.42 -14.11 16.18
N ALA A 169 1.57 -13.86 15.18
CA ALA A 169 0.17 -14.26 15.20
C ALA A 169 0.04 -15.79 15.09
N GLU A 170 0.85 -16.39 14.20
CA GLU A 170 0.93 -17.86 14.03
C GLU A 170 1.41 -18.54 15.32
N ASP A 171 2.49 -18.03 15.92
CA ASP A 171 3.04 -18.53 17.19
C ASP A 171 2.04 -18.37 18.36
N ALA A 172 1.18 -17.34 18.30
CA ALA A 172 0.09 -17.12 19.25
C ALA A 172 -1.13 -18.01 18.99
N GLY A 173 -1.14 -18.78 17.90
CA GLY A 173 -2.23 -19.70 17.54
C GLY A 173 -3.41 -19.03 16.84
N LEU A 174 -3.25 -17.80 16.33
CA LEU A 174 -4.28 -17.08 15.61
C LEU A 174 -4.43 -17.64 14.18
N THR A 175 -5.64 -17.55 13.64
CA THR A 175 -5.90 -17.93 12.25
C THR A 175 -5.20 -16.97 11.28
N VAL A 176 -4.37 -17.52 10.39
CA VAL A 176 -3.65 -16.77 9.35
C VAL A 176 -3.89 -17.42 7.98
N ASP A 177 -4.30 -16.61 7.01
CA ASP A 177 -4.50 -16.97 5.61
C ASP A 177 -4.20 -15.76 4.74
N ASN A 178 -3.00 -15.69 4.13
CA ASN A 178 -2.49 -14.48 3.46
C ASN A 178 -2.75 -13.22 4.31
N GLY A 179 -2.32 -13.24 5.59
CA GLY A 179 -2.64 -12.22 6.60
C GLY A 179 -3.42 -12.78 7.79
N VAL A 180 -3.44 -12.05 8.91
CA VAL A 180 -4.22 -12.39 10.11
C VAL A 180 -5.70 -12.24 9.79
N VAL A 181 -6.46 -13.31 9.95
CA VAL A 181 -7.89 -13.33 9.64
C VAL A 181 -8.65 -12.61 10.74
N VAL A 182 -9.43 -11.60 10.34
CA VAL A 182 -10.30 -10.84 11.25
C VAL A 182 -11.76 -10.83 10.78
N ASP A 183 -12.65 -10.54 11.72
CA ASP A 183 -14.07 -10.28 11.48
C ASP A 183 -14.33 -8.82 11.03
N GLU A 184 -15.60 -8.45 10.85
CA GLU A 184 -16.00 -7.09 10.47
C GLU A 184 -15.70 -6.04 11.56
N TYR A 185 -15.32 -6.44 12.77
CA TYR A 185 -14.87 -5.55 13.85
C TYR A 185 -13.35 -5.51 13.96
N LEU A 186 -12.64 -6.10 12.99
CA LEU A 186 -11.18 -6.23 12.93
C LEU A 186 -10.60 -7.08 14.06
N ARG A 187 -11.43 -7.92 14.67
CA ARG A 187 -11.08 -8.82 15.76
C ARG A 187 -10.68 -10.19 15.22
N THR A 188 -9.68 -10.79 15.85
CA THR A 188 -9.23 -12.16 15.53
C THR A 188 -10.13 -13.21 16.18
N ASP A 189 -9.76 -14.48 16.06
CA ASP A 189 -10.39 -15.58 16.81
C ASP A 189 -10.14 -15.51 18.33
N ASP A 190 -9.10 -14.81 18.78
CA ASP A 190 -8.99 -14.37 20.18
C ASP A 190 -9.72 -13.03 20.38
N PRO A 191 -10.71 -12.97 21.29
CA PRO A 191 -11.52 -11.78 21.46
C PRO A 191 -10.80 -10.58 22.08
N ALA A 192 -9.57 -10.77 22.57
CA ALA A 192 -8.70 -9.73 23.10
C ALA A 192 -7.67 -9.23 22.08
N ILE A 193 -7.67 -9.75 20.84
CA ILE A 193 -6.68 -9.41 19.81
C ILE A 193 -7.37 -8.92 18.54
N TRP A 194 -6.83 -7.83 18.00
CA TRP A 194 -7.24 -7.21 16.74
C TRP A 194 -6.05 -7.12 15.80
N ALA A 195 -6.32 -7.03 14.49
CA ALA A 195 -5.31 -6.78 13.47
C ALA A 195 -5.76 -5.68 12.51
N ALA A 196 -4.82 -4.85 12.04
CA ALA A 196 -5.11 -3.73 11.14
C ALA A 196 -3.94 -3.45 10.17
N GLY A 197 -4.28 -2.83 9.04
CA GLY A 197 -3.31 -2.49 7.98
C GLY A 197 -2.88 -3.70 7.16
N ASP A 198 -1.66 -3.66 6.64
CA ASP A 198 -1.16 -4.62 5.64
C ASP A 198 -1.20 -6.09 6.07
N ILE A 199 -1.27 -6.38 7.37
CA ILE A 199 -1.33 -7.73 7.91
C ILE A 199 -2.76 -8.28 7.98
N ALA A 200 -3.79 -7.45 7.92
CA ALA A 200 -5.16 -7.86 8.17
C ALA A 200 -5.84 -8.42 6.91
N ASN A 201 -6.34 -9.65 7.01
CA ASN A 201 -7.27 -10.25 6.06
C ASN A 201 -8.69 -10.07 6.60
N TYR A 202 -9.48 -9.22 5.95
CA TYR A 202 -10.76 -8.72 6.47
C TYR A 202 -11.92 -8.94 5.46
N PRO A 203 -13.18 -9.01 5.92
CA PRO A 203 -14.34 -9.18 5.06
C PRO A 203 -14.79 -7.84 4.47
N ASP A 204 -14.14 -7.35 3.42
CA ASP A 204 -14.54 -6.10 2.75
C ASP A 204 -16.00 -6.20 2.26
N PRO A 205 -16.85 -5.20 2.55
CA PRO A 205 -18.26 -5.26 2.20
C PRO A 205 -18.53 -5.23 0.68
N VAL A 206 -17.58 -4.71 -0.12
CA VAL A 206 -17.70 -4.56 -1.57
C VAL A 206 -16.87 -5.61 -2.30
N LEU A 207 -15.62 -5.80 -1.87
CA LEU A 207 -14.66 -6.68 -2.55
C LEU A 207 -14.69 -8.13 -2.05
N GLY A 208 -15.42 -8.39 -0.97
CA GLY A 208 -15.37 -9.66 -0.25
C GLY A 208 -14.07 -9.81 0.57
N ARG A 209 -13.83 -11.01 1.09
CA ARG A 209 -12.66 -11.25 1.94
C ARG A 209 -11.35 -11.01 1.20
N THR A 210 -10.53 -10.08 1.68
CA THR A 210 -9.31 -9.62 1.01
C THR A 210 -8.24 -9.12 2.00
N ARG A 211 -7.05 -8.85 1.48
CA ARG A 211 -5.95 -8.14 2.15
C ARG A 211 -5.36 -7.14 1.18
N VAL A 212 -5.10 -5.92 1.64
CA VAL A 212 -4.53 -4.86 0.79
C VAL A 212 -3.36 -4.16 1.47
N GLU A 213 -2.43 -3.64 0.66
CA GLU A 213 -1.22 -2.93 1.08
C GLU A 213 -1.35 -1.45 0.69
N HIS A 214 -2.28 -0.75 1.34
CA HIS A 214 -2.63 0.64 1.04
C HIS A 214 -2.56 1.50 2.28
N VAL A 215 -2.02 2.71 2.14
CA VAL A 215 -1.93 3.67 3.25
C VAL A 215 -3.30 4.15 3.70
N ASP A 216 -4.22 4.31 2.76
CA ASP A 216 -5.63 4.57 3.06
C ASP A 216 -6.20 3.46 3.95
N ASN A 217 -6.01 2.19 3.56
CA ASN A 217 -6.41 1.03 4.36
C ASN A 217 -5.77 1.05 5.76
N ALA A 218 -4.44 1.19 5.86
CA ALA A 218 -3.74 1.20 7.14
C ALA A 218 -4.25 2.30 8.08
N THR A 219 -4.55 3.48 7.53
CA THR A 219 -5.06 4.63 8.30
C THR A 219 -6.47 4.37 8.80
N MET A 220 -7.38 4.04 7.88
CA MET A 220 -8.80 3.85 8.19
C MET A 220 -9.04 2.64 9.07
N MET A 221 -8.36 1.52 8.77
CA MET A 221 -8.45 0.27 9.52
C MET A 221 -7.78 0.38 10.89
N GLY A 222 -6.61 1.02 10.98
CA GLY A 222 -5.95 1.26 12.27
C GLY A 222 -6.86 2.03 13.22
N LYS A 223 -7.46 3.13 12.73
CA LYS A 223 -8.41 3.92 13.51
C LYS A 223 -9.63 3.13 13.97
N ALA A 224 -10.22 2.31 13.08
CA ALA A 224 -11.35 1.47 13.40
C ALA A 224 -11.00 0.38 14.45
N ALA A 225 -9.84 -0.28 14.30
CA ALA A 225 -9.37 -1.28 15.26
C ALA A 225 -9.17 -0.65 16.65
N GLY A 226 -8.56 0.54 16.72
CA GLY A 226 -8.40 1.27 17.96
C GLY A 226 -9.72 1.61 18.65
N ARG A 227 -10.73 2.04 17.89
CA ARG A 227 -12.09 2.26 18.42
C ARG A 227 -12.73 0.96 18.92
N SER A 228 -12.57 -0.14 18.17
CA SER A 228 -13.10 -1.46 18.55
C SER A 228 -12.47 -1.97 19.84
N MET A 229 -11.14 -1.87 19.96
CA MET A 229 -10.38 -2.19 21.18
C MET A 229 -10.88 -1.40 22.40
N ALA A 230 -11.26 -0.13 22.20
CA ALA A 230 -11.79 0.74 23.25
C ALA A 230 -13.31 0.55 23.51
N GLY A 231 -13.95 -0.44 22.87
CA GLY A 231 -15.33 -0.82 23.14
C GLY A 231 -16.37 -0.37 22.11
N SER A 232 -15.96 0.17 20.97
CA SER A 232 -16.89 0.43 19.86
C SER A 232 -17.37 -0.87 19.21
N ASP A 233 -18.66 -0.92 18.89
CA ASP A 233 -19.35 -1.98 18.16
C ASP A 233 -19.66 -1.58 16.70
N ALA A 234 -18.97 -0.57 16.17
CA ALA A 234 -19.11 -0.17 14.78
C ALA A 234 -18.30 -1.11 13.87
N PRO A 235 -18.90 -1.74 12.85
CA PRO A 235 -18.17 -2.55 11.89
C PRO A 235 -17.28 -1.68 11.00
N TYR A 236 -16.18 -2.26 10.51
CA TYR A 236 -15.31 -1.68 9.51
C TYR A 236 -15.91 -1.90 8.11
N THR A 237 -16.40 -0.83 7.51
CA THR A 237 -17.10 -0.86 6.22
C THR A 237 -16.38 -0.07 5.13
N HIS A 238 -15.12 0.33 5.36
CA HIS A 238 -14.35 1.14 4.41
C HIS A 238 -13.71 0.24 3.36
N THR A 239 -14.00 0.50 2.09
CA THR A 239 -13.33 -0.14 0.95
C THR A 239 -12.17 0.74 0.50
N PRO A 240 -10.91 0.29 0.62
CA PRO A 240 -9.75 1.14 0.47
C PRO A 240 -9.42 1.44 -0.99
N MET A 241 -8.81 2.60 -1.20
CA MET A 241 -8.26 3.01 -2.49
C MET A 241 -6.73 3.00 -2.51
N MET A 242 -6.18 2.86 -3.71
CA MET A 242 -4.77 3.16 -3.98
C MET A 242 -4.65 4.46 -4.77
N TYR A 243 -3.53 5.15 -4.60
CA TYR A 243 -3.14 6.24 -5.49
C TYR A 243 -1.65 6.18 -5.81
N SER A 244 -1.30 6.59 -7.03
CA SER A 244 0.08 6.83 -7.46
C SER A 244 0.17 8.14 -8.25
N GLN A 245 1.36 8.75 -8.28
CA GLN A 245 1.62 9.92 -9.11
C GLN A 245 2.96 9.77 -9.82
N VAL A 246 2.89 9.60 -11.13
CA VAL A 246 4.04 9.21 -11.95
C VAL A 246 4.26 10.27 -13.02
N PHE A 247 5.39 10.97 -12.93
CA PHE A 247 5.78 12.05 -13.85
C PHE A 247 4.65 13.08 -14.13
N GLY A 248 3.93 13.47 -13.08
CA GLY A 248 2.83 14.44 -13.18
C GLY A 248 1.46 13.85 -13.52
N VAL A 249 1.37 12.56 -13.87
CA VAL A 249 0.11 11.85 -14.10
C VAL A 249 -0.37 11.20 -12.80
N ARG A 250 -1.62 11.43 -12.42
CA ARG A 250 -2.23 10.86 -11.21
C ARG A 250 -3.05 9.62 -11.56
N TRP A 251 -2.90 8.59 -10.75
CA TRP A 251 -3.59 7.31 -10.85
C TRP A 251 -4.27 7.03 -9.51
N GLU A 252 -5.54 6.68 -9.53
CA GLU A 252 -6.28 6.19 -8.38
C GLU A 252 -6.97 4.88 -8.77
N ALA A 253 -7.13 3.94 -7.85
CA ALA A 253 -7.87 2.72 -8.15
C ALA A 253 -8.56 2.13 -6.92
N VAL A 254 -9.61 1.36 -7.20
CA VAL A 254 -10.37 0.58 -6.21
C VAL A 254 -10.58 -0.82 -6.80
N GLY A 255 -10.38 -1.85 -5.98
CA GLY A 255 -10.57 -3.25 -6.41
C GLY A 255 -9.43 -3.78 -7.30
N ALA A 256 -9.75 -4.72 -8.18
CA ALA A 256 -8.76 -5.46 -8.95
C ALA A 256 -8.13 -4.64 -10.09
N LEU A 257 -6.80 -4.71 -10.21
CA LEU A 257 -6.04 -4.24 -11.37
C LEU A 257 -5.34 -5.44 -12.01
N ASP A 258 -6.04 -6.08 -12.96
CA ASP A 258 -5.57 -7.28 -13.66
C ASP A 258 -5.90 -7.14 -15.15
N SER A 259 -4.87 -6.93 -15.97
CA SER A 259 -5.04 -6.71 -17.41
C SER A 259 -5.50 -7.95 -18.18
N SER A 260 -5.54 -9.12 -17.55
CA SER A 260 -6.12 -10.34 -18.15
C SER A 260 -7.65 -10.34 -18.12
N LEU A 261 -8.26 -9.47 -17.31
CA LEU A 261 -9.71 -9.26 -17.29
C LEU A 261 -10.17 -8.51 -18.54
N GLU A 262 -11.46 -8.67 -18.87
CA GLU A 262 -12.09 -7.80 -19.86
C GLU A 262 -12.11 -6.37 -19.32
N THR A 263 -11.79 -5.37 -20.15
CA THR A 263 -11.77 -3.98 -19.72
C THR A 263 -12.60 -3.10 -20.63
N THR A 264 -13.34 -2.14 -20.05
CA THR A 264 -13.96 -1.05 -20.80
C THR A 264 -13.45 0.29 -20.30
N ALA A 265 -13.19 1.22 -21.20
CA ALA A 265 -12.62 2.52 -20.90
C ALA A 265 -13.58 3.64 -21.33
N VAL A 266 -13.67 4.67 -20.49
CA VAL A 266 -14.54 5.83 -20.67
C VAL A 266 -13.70 7.09 -20.47
N GLU A 267 -13.72 7.99 -21.45
CA GLU A 267 -13.09 9.31 -21.33
C GLU A 267 -14.00 10.25 -20.56
N VAL A 268 -13.45 10.94 -19.55
CA VAL A 268 -14.17 11.89 -18.69
C VAL A 268 -13.35 13.18 -18.63
N GLY A 269 -13.74 14.17 -19.42
CA GLY A 269 -12.97 15.40 -19.57
C GLY A 269 -11.56 15.13 -20.12
N ASP A 270 -10.53 15.53 -19.37
CA ASP A 270 -9.11 15.26 -19.68
C ASP A 270 -8.56 14.00 -18.97
N GLY A 271 -9.45 13.25 -18.31
CA GLY A 271 -9.13 12.02 -17.58
C GLY A 271 -9.83 10.81 -18.17
N GLN A 272 -9.56 9.64 -17.58
CA GLN A 272 -10.08 8.37 -18.09
C GLN A 272 -10.44 7.44 -16.92
N VAL A 273 -11.55 6.73 -17.08
CA VAL A 273 -11.99 5.65 -16.21
C VAL A 273 -11.81 4.33 -16.95
N VAL A 274 -11.22 3.33 -16.31
CA VAL A 274 -11.17 1.96 -16.82
C VAL A 274 -11.82 1.03 -15.81
N TYR A 275 -12.81 0.28 -16.27
CA TYR A 275 -13.44 -0.78 -15.48
C TYR A 275 -12.85 -2.13 -15.87
N TYR A 276 -12.45 -2.91 -14.88
CA TYR A 276 -12.02 -4.30 -15.02
C TYR A 276 -13.21 -5.20 -14.72
N LEU A 277 -13.54 -6.09 -15.65
CA LEU A 277 -14.77 -6.86 -15.66
C LEU A 277 -14.51 -8.35 -15.46
N LYS A 278 -15.31 -8.97 -14.61
CA LYS A 278 -15.41 -10.42 -14.46
C LYS A 278 -16.86 -10.84 -14.66
N ASP A 279 -17.09 -11.73 -15.61
CA ASP A 279 -18.44 -12.18 -16.01
C ASP A 279 -19.39 -10.99 -16.32
N GLY A 280 -18.85 -9.95 -16.97
CA GLY A 280 -19.57 -8.72 -17.33
C GLY A 280 -19.83 -7.74 -16.18
N LYS A 281 -19.33 -8.01 -14.96
CA LYS A 281 -19.49 -7.13 -13.79
C LYS A 281 -18.17 -6.46 -13.40
N PRO A 282 -18.17 -5.18 -13.02
CA PRO A 282 -16.96 -4.49 -12.59
C PRO A 282 -16.47 -5.08 -11.26
N VAL A 283 -15.18 -5.43 -11.23
CA VAL A 283 -14.45 -5.93 -10.05
C VAL A 283 -13.26 -5.03 -9.69
N GLY A 284 -12.95 -4.06 -10.54
CA GLY A 284 -12.01 -3.00 -10.25
C GLY A 284 -12.21 -1.79 -11.15
N VAL A 285 -11.74 -0.65 -10.67
CA VAL A 285 -11.83 0.64 -11.37
C VAL A 285 -10.47 1.34 -11.26
N LEU A 286 -9.91 1.74 -12.39
CA LEU A 286 -8.76 2.63 -12.48
C LEU A 286 -9.21 4.01 -12.94
N LEU A 287 -8.77 5.03 -12.24
CA LEU A 287 -9.04 6.44 -12.48
C LEU A 287 -7.73 7.12 -12.82
N ARG A 288 -7.63 7.67 -14.03
CA ARG A 288 -6.47 8.42 -14.49
C ARG A 288 -6.83 9.89 -14.58
N ASN A 289 -6.07 10.74 -13.88
CA ASN A 289 -6.26 12.19 -13.81
C ASN A 289 -7.67 12.62 -13.35
N LEU A 290 -8.35 11.78 -12.58
CA LEU A 290 -9.68 12.04 -12.01
C LEU A 290 -9.63 12.02 -10.47
N PRO A 291 -8.95 12.98 -9.82
CA PRO A 291 -8.76 12.97 -8.38
C PRO A 291 -10.10 13.04 -7.62
N GLY A 292 -10.23 12.25 -6.56
CA GLY A 292 -11.36 12.33 -5.65
C GLY A 292 -12.65 11.70 -6.19
N ARG A 293 -12.53 10.76 -7.13
CA ARG A 293 -13.65 9.99 -7.71
C ARG A 293 -13.73 8.55 -7.18
N THR A 294 -12.89 8.18 -6.22
CA THR A 294 -12.88 6.81 -5.66
C THR A 294 -14.17 6.43 -4.97
N ASP A 295 -14.89 7.37 -4.36
CA ASP A 295 -16.20 7.08 -3.73
C ASP A 295 -17.25 6.66 -4.78
N GLU A 296 -17.17 7.21 -5.99
CA GLU A 296 -18.02 6.80 -7.11
C GLU A 296 -17.60 5.42 -7.62
N ALA A 297 -16.30 5.15 -7.71
CA ALA A 297 -15.77 3.84 -8.04
C ALA A 297 -16.24 2.76 -7.04
N VAL A 298 -16.19 3.03 -5.74
CA VAL A 298 -16.70 2.12 -4.70
C VAL A 298 -18.20 1.84 -4.91
N LYS A 299 -19.00 2.87 -5.21
CA LYS A 299 -20.44 2.69 -5.50
C LYS A 299 -20.68 1.81 -6.72
N VAL A 300 -19.93 2.02 -7.80
CA VAL A 300 -20.02 1.19 -9.01
C VAL A 300 -19.67 -0.27 -8.72
N LEU A 301 -18.68 -0.54 -7.87
CA LEU A 301 -18.34 -1.91 -7.49
C LEU A 301 -19.40 -2.54 -6.57
N ALA A 302 -20.00 -1.74 -5.69
CA ALA A 302 -21.02 -2.21 -4.74
C ALA A 302 -22.38 -2.48 -5.41
N ASP A 303 -22.79 -1.61 -6.33
CA ASP A 303 -24.06 -1.69 -7.06
C ASP A 303 -23.82 -1.34 -8.54
N PRO A 304 -23.33 -2.30 -9.34
CA PRO A 304 -22.98 -2.06 -10.74
C PRO A 304 -24.19 -1.62 -11.57
N PRO A 305 -24.14 -0.46 -12.25
CA PRO A 305 -25.20 -0.05 -13.17
C PRO A 305 -25.19 -0.93 -14.43
N GLU A 306 -26.33 -0.98 -15.13
CA GLU A 306 -26.41 -1.66 -16.43
C GLU A 306 -25.51 -1.02 -17.49
N ASP A 307 -25.29 0.29 -17.39
CA ASP A 307 -24.44 1.07 -18.29
C ASP A 307 -23.32 1.78 -17.50
N LEU A 308 -22.07 1.48 -17.85
CA LEU A 308 -20.88 2.04 -17.21
C LEU A 308 -20.42 3.36 -17.86
N SER A 309 -20.99 3.75 -19.00
CA SER A 309 -20.52 4.91 -19.78
C SER A 309 -20.67 6.25 -19.06
N ASP A 310 -21.64 6.38 -18.16
CA ASP A 310 -21.89 7.60 -17.37
C ASP A 310 -21.79 7.35 -15.85
N ALA A 311 -21.24 6.20 -15.43
CA ALA A 311 -21.27 5.76 -14.04
C ALA A 311 -20.32 6.57 -13.11
N ILE A 312 -19.30 7.22 -13.67
CA ILE A 312 -18.36 8.11 -12.98
C ILE A 312 -18.15 9.32 -13.88
N ASN A 313 -18.42 10.54 -13.37
CA ASN A 313 -18.45 11.78 -14.17
C ASN A 313 -17.82 12.99 -13.45
#